data_AF-A0A7Z0CLX0-F1
#
_entry.id   AF-A0A7Z0CLX0-F1
#
_cell.length_a   1.000
_cell.length_b   1.000
_cell.length_c   1.000
_cell.angle_alpha   90.00
_cell.angle_beta   90.00
_cell.angle_gamma   90.00
#
_symmetry.space_group_name_H-M   'P 1'
#
loop_
_entity.id
_entity.type
_entity.pdbx_description
1 polymer ?
#
loop_
_entity_poly.entity_id
_entity_poly.type
_entity_poly.pdbx_seq_one_letter_code
_entity_poly.pdbx_strand_id
1 'polypeptide(L)'
;MRGIFFDEEQARSAAAALVRGGYAAEVVRERLAGEDDDEDHPWAVVTDAPEIQLDMLVEMYDGWLDYDDEAEPAAPPLVLPLPDQPKRIKRPE
;
A
#
# COMPACT_ATOMS: atom_id res chain seq x y z
N MET A 1 -11.28 -1.03 -1.00
CA MET A 1 -10.57 -1.12 0.29
C MET A 1 -9.80 -2.41 0.30
N ARG A 2 -8.53 -2.35 0.70
CA ARG A 2 -7.68 -3.53 0.74
C ARG A 2 -6.82 -3.55 2.00
N GLY A 3 -6.57 -4.74 2.53
CA GLY A 3 -5.59 -4.96 3.59
C GLY A 3 -4.29 -5.43 2.97
N ILE A 4 -3.16 -4.90 3.42
CA ILE A 4 -1.85 -5.27 2.89
C ILE A 4 -1.11 -6.15 3.91
N PHE A 5 -0.54 -7.25 3.43
CA PHE A 5 0.13 -8.29 4.21
C PHE A 5 1.50 -8.59 3.61
N PHE A 6 2.50 -8.87 4.44
CA PHE A 6 3.85 -9.19 3.95
C PHE A 6 3.99 -10.67 3.54
N ASP A 7 3.20 -11.55 4.14
CA ASP A 7 3.26 -12.98 3.89
C ASP A 7 2.02 -13.50 3.13
N GLU A 8 2.24 -14.40 2.18
CA GLU A 8 1.17 -14.97 1.35
C GLU A 8 0.19 -15.82 2.16
N GLU A 9 0.69 -16.60 3.12
CA GLU A 9 -0.16 -17.46 3.95
C GLU A 9 -1.03 -16.62 4.88
N GLN A 10 -0.50 -15.50 5.37
CA GLN A 10 -1.27 -14.52 6.16
C GLN A 10 -2.38 -13.88 5.32
N ALA A 11 -2.08 -13.40 4.11
CA ALA A 11 -3.08 -12.85 3.19
C ALA A 11 -4.19 -13.86 2.86
N ARG A 12 -3.80 -15.11 2.56
CA ARG A 12 -4.76 -16.19 2.28
C ARG A 12 -5.62 -16.53 3.50
N SER A 13 -5.03 -16.53 4.69
CA SER A 13 -5.74 -16.78 5.96
C SER A 13 -6.74 -15.67 6.26
N ALA A 14 -6.35 -14.41 6.07
CA ALA A 14 -7.24 -13.26 6.22
C ALA A 14 -8.41 -13.32 5.23
N ALA A 15 -8.15 -13.59 3.95
CA ALA A 15 -9.19 -13.75 2.93
C ALA A 15 -10.16 -14.91 3.28
N ALA A 16 -9.64 -16.06 3.71
CA ALA A 16 -10.46 -17.19 4.12
C ALA A 16 -11.34 -16.88 5.35
N ALA A 17 -10.81 -16.12 6.32
CA ALA A 17 -11.57 -15.67 7.48
C ALA A 17 -12.74 -14.75 7.09
N LEU A 18 -12.50 -13.81 6.16
CA LEU A 18 -13.53 -12.91 5.64
C LEU A 18 -14.60 -13.65 4.84
N VAL A 19 -14.20 -14.58 3.97
CA VAL A 19 -15.13 -15.43 3.22
C VAL A 19 -15.99 -16.28 4.15
N ARG A 20 -15.42 -16.84 5.21
CA ARG A 20 -16.17 -17.56 6.24
C ARG A 20 -17.14 -16.64 7.00
N GLY A 21 -16.80 -15.37 7.13
CA GLY A 21 -17.67 -14.31 7.66
C GLY A 21 -18.81 -13.90 6.73
N GLY A 22 -18.82 -14.38 5.47
CA GLY A 22 -19.85 -14.09 4.47
C GLY A 22 -19.53 -12.90 3.56
N TYR A 23 -18.28 -12.43 3.57
CA TYR A 23 -17.80 -11.31 2.74
C TYR A 23 -17.09 -11.83 1.50
N ALA A 24 -17.11 -11.06 0.41
CA ALA A 24 -16.24 -11.31 -0.73
C ALA A 24 -14.81 -10.88 -0.35
N ALA A 25 -13.82 -11.76 -0.56
CA ALA A 25 -12.42 -11.42 -0.37
C ALA A 25 -11.53 -12.12 -1.40
N GLU A 26 -10.62 -11.38 -2.01
CA GLU A 26 -9.70 -11.86 -3.04
C GLU A 26 -8.27 -11.44 -2.72
N VAL A 27 -7.30 -12.34 -2.94
CA VAL A 27 -5.87 -12.06 -2.77
C VAL A 27 -5.29 -11.61 -4.11
N VAL A 28 -4.65 -10.44 -4.12
CA VAL A 28 -4.07 -9.79 -5.29
C VAL A 28 -2.58 -9.56 -5.06
N ARG A 29 -1.79 -9.82 -6.11
CA ARG A 29 -0.37 -9.50 -6.18
C ARG A 29 -0.13 -8.62 -7.41
N GLU A 30 0.12 -7.33 -7.20
CA GLU A 30 0.41 -6.41 -8.31
C GLU A 30 1.90 -6.51 -8.70
N ARG A 31 2.19 -6.82 -9.96
CA ARG A 31 3.56 -6.78 -10.51
C ARG A 31 3.81 -5.40 -11.08
N LEU A 32 4.60 -4.57 -10.40
CA LEU A 32 5.10 -3.33 -10.99
C LEU A 32 6.26 -3.65 -11.94
N ALA A 33 5.97 -3.63 -13.24
CA ALA A 33 6.92 -3.42 -14.34
C ALA A 33 8.32 -4.08 -14.25
N GLY A 34 8.39 -5.40 -14.03
CA GLY A 34 9.53 -6.21 -14.51
C GLY A 34 10.90 -5.98 -13.86
N GLU A 35 10.97 -5.42 -12.65
CA GLU A 35 12.16 -5.58 -11.80
C GLU A 35 12.00 -6.83 -10.93
N ASP A 36 12.92 -7.76 -11.12
CA ASP A 36 13.03 -9.13 -10.60
C ASP A 36 13.42 -9.16 -9.11
N ASP A 37 12.82 -8.28 -8.28
CA ASP A 37 12.89 -8.35 -6.81
C ASP A 37 11.59 -8.98 -6.29
N ASP A 38 11.38 -10.22 -6.75
CA ASP A 38 10.15 -10.98 -6.61
C ASP A 38 9.84 -11.40 -5.15
N GLU A 39 10.73 -11.15 -4.20
CA GLU A 39 10.66 -11.73 -2.85
C GLU A 39 9.99 -10.84 -1.80
N ASP A 40 9.90 -9.51 -1.99
CA ASP A 40 9.38 -8.59 -0.96
C ASP A 40 8.11 -7.81 -1.33
N HIS A 41 7.46 -8.16 -2.44
CA HIS A 41 6.20 -7.49 -2.81
C HIS A 41 5.06 -7.92 -1.87
N PRO A 42 4.41 -6.97 -1.17
CA PRO A 42 3.34 -7.30 -0.25
C PRO A 42 2.08 -7.77 -0.99
N TRP A 43 1.30 -8.61 -0.32
CA TRP A 43 0.05 -9.18 -0.78
C TRP A 43 -1.14 -8.32 -0.35
N ALA A 44 -2.02 -7.99 -1.29
CA ALA A 44 -3.25 -7.25 -1.00
C ALA A 44 -4.44 -8.20 -0.88
N VAL A 45 -5.29 -8.01 0.12
CA VAL A 45 -6.61 -8.63 0.22
C VAL A 45 -7.67 -7.58 -0.05
N VAL A 46 -8.34 -7.67 -1.19
CA VAL A 46 -9.44 -6.79 -1.58
C VAL A 46 -10.75 -7.41 -1.09
N THR A 47 -11.58 -6.64 -0.39
CA THR A 47 -12.82 -7.17 0.21
C THR A 47 -13.94 -6.13 0.28
N ASP A 48 -15.19 -6.61 0.33
CA ASP A 48 -16.38 -5.81 0.66
C ASP A 48 -16.75 -5.84 2.15
N ALA A 49 -15.93 -6.48 2.98
CA ALA A 49 -16.12 -6.52 4.42
C ALA A 49 -16.07 -5.11 5.05
N PRO A 50 -16.75 -4.90 6.19
CA PRO A 50 -16.61 -3.67 6.97
C PRO A 50 -15.16 -3.41 7.35
N GLU A 51 -14.74 -2.15 7.31
CA GLU A 51 -13.39 -1.69 7.68
C GLU A 51 -12.89 -2.33 8.98
N ILE A 52 -13.70 -2.28 10.04
CA ILE A 52 -13.33 -2.82 11.35
C ILE A 52 -13.05 -4.33 11.34
N GLN A 53 -13.65 -5.11 10.43
CA GLN A 53 -13.35 -6.53 10.30
C GLN A 53 -12.00 -6.76 9.62
N LEU A 54 -11.70 -5.96 8.60
CA LEU A 54 -10.43 -6.00 7.90
C LEU A 54 -9.29 -5.45 8.78
N ASP A 55 -9.53 -4.36 9.50
CA ASP A 55 -8.60 -3.71 10.44
C ASP A 55 -8.09 -4.69 11.50
N MET A 56 -8.99 -5.45 12.14
CA MET A 56 -8.58 -6.46 13.12
C MET A 56 -7.67 -7.55 12.53
N LEU A 57 -7.88 -7.95 11.27
CA LEU A 57 -7.03 -8.94 10.61
C LEU A 57 -5.68 -8.34 10.22
N VAL A 58 -5.69 -7.10 9.76
CA VAL A 58 -4.50 -6.32 9.43
C VAL A 58 -3.64 -6.14 10.69
N GLU A 59 -4.20 -5.70 11.81
CA GLU A 59 -3.48 -5.57 13.08
C GLU A 59 -2.94 -6.93 13.58
N MET A 60 -3.71 -8.01 13.43
CA MET A 60 -3.30 -9.35 13.86
C MET A 60 -2.09 -9.89 13.09
N TYR A 61 -1.92 -9.49 11.83
CA TYR A 61 -0.83 -9.93 10.95
C TYR A 61 0.21 -8.84 10.69
N ASP A 62 0.25 -7.79 11.53
CA ASP A 62 1.20 -6.68 11.41
C ASP A 62 1.17 -6.00 10.02
N GLY A 63 0.00 -5.99 9.38
CA GLY A 63 -0.24 -5.35 8.09
C GLY A 63 -0.65 -3.88 8.21
N TRP A 64 -1.09 -3.30 7.09
CA TRP A 64 -1.79 -2.01 7.11
C TRP A 64 -3.05 -2.00 6.23
N LEU A 65 -4.00 -1.14 6.60
CA LEU A 65 -5.16 -0.83 5.77
C LEU A 65 -4.75 0.14 4.68
N ASP A 66 -5.05 -0.22 3.45
CA ASP A 66 -4.97 0.64 2.29
C ASP A 66 -6.41 0.97 1.87
N TYR A 67 -6.83 2.16 2.32
CA TYR A 67 -7.97 2.85 1.77
C TYR A 67 -7.58 3.12 0.34
N ASP A 68 -8.27 2.52 -0.64
CA ASP A 68 -8.08 2.87 -2.05
C ASP A 68 -8.22 4.40 -2.15
N ASP A 69 -7.09 5.11 -2.09
CA ASP A 69 -6.95 6.45 -2.60
C ASP A 69 -7.16 6.19 -4.09
N GLU A 70 -8.41 6.40 -4.55
CA GLU A 70 -8.76 6.48 -5.97
C GLU A 70 -7.56 7.11 -6.64
N ALA A 71 -6.76 6.34 -7.41
CA ALA A 71 -5.46 6.77 -7.90
C ALA A 71 -5.62 8.20 -8.40
N GLU A 72 -5.26 9.18 -7.57
CA GLU A 72 -5.62 10.56 -7.88
C GLU A 72 -4.87 10.78 -9.17
N PRO A 73 -5.51 11.24 -10.27
CA PRO A 73 -4.80 11.50 -11.50
C PRO A 73 -3.71 12.48 -11.11
N ALA A 74 -2.46 11.99 -11.02
CA ALA A 74 -1.41 12.63 -10.25
C ALA A 74 -1.39 14.10 -10.64
N ALA A 75 -1.85 14.97 -9.73
CA ALA A 75 -1.87 16.38 -10.01
C ALA A 75 -0.43 16.74 -10.41
N PRO A 76 -0.22 17.41 -11.55
CA PRO A 76 1.14 17.71 -11.99
C PRO A 76 1.84 18.39 -10.82
N PRO A 77 3.01 17.91 -10.40
CA PRO A 77 3.67 18.44 -9.22
C PRO A 77 3.80 19.95 -9.41
N LEU A 78 3.48 20.72 -8.37
CA LEU A 78 3.76 22.16 -8.37
C LEU A 78 5.28 22.30 -8.49
N VAL A 79 5.76 22.51 -9.71
CA VAL A 79 7.18 22.73 -10.00
C VAL A 79 7.53 24.10 -9.46
N LEU A 80 7.91 24.15 -8.19
CA LEU A 80 8.56 25.33 -7.64
C LEU A 80 9.94 25.45 -8.32
N PRO A 81 10.32 26.64 -8.80
CA PRO A 81 11.64 26.80 -9.41
C PRO A 81 12.73 26.45 -8.40
N LEU A 82 13.65 25.58 -8.82
CA LEU A 82 14.86 25.30 -8.06
C LEU A 82 15.67 26.59 -7.92
N PRO A 83 16.37 26.81 -6.79
CA PRO A 83 17.29 27.93 -6.65
C PRO A 83 18.40 27.83 -7.71
N ASP A 84 18.60 28.87 -8.50
CA ASP A 84 19.62 28.90 -9.57
C ASP A 84 21.06 28.83 -9.06
N GLN A 85 21.29 29.06 -7.76
CA GLN A 85 22.62 29.06 -7.16
C GLN A 85 22.64 28.45 -5.75
N PRO A 86 23.75 27.79 -5.37
CA PRO A 86 23.93 27.27 -4.02
C PRO A 86 24.01 28.41 -3.00
N LYS A 87 23.43 28.19 -1.81
CA LYS A 87 23.44 29.17 -0.73
C LYS A 87 24.86 29.38 -0.20
N ARG A 88 25.50 30.52 -0.50
CA ARG A 88 26.83 30.87 0.01
C ARG A 88 26.73 31.43 1.44
N ILE A 89 27.03 30.58 2.41
CA ILE A 89 27.01 30.91 3.85
C ILE A 89 28.31 31.56 4.36
N LYS A 90 29.33 31.71 3.51
CA LYS A 90 30.63 32.32 3.86
C LYS A 90 30.89 33.53 2.95
N ARG A 91 31.24 34.67 3.55
CA ARG A 91 31.65 35.88 2.81
C ARG A 91 33.08 35.67 2.29
N PRO A 92 33.37 35.98 1.02
CA PRO A 92 34.74 36.06 0.55
C PRO A 92 35.41 37.28 1.20
N GLU A 93 36.71 37.16 1.45
CA GLU A 93 37.56 38.13 2.18
C GLU A 93 37.51 39.55 1.61
#